data_AF-A0A975PBG6-F1
#
_entry.id   AF-A0A975PBG6-F1
#
_cell.length_a   1.000
_cell.length_b   1.000
_cell.length_c   1.000
_cell.angle_alpha   90.00
_cell.angle_beta   90.00
_cell.angle_gamma   90.00
#
_symmetry.space_group_name_H-M   'P 1'
#
loop_
_entity.id
_entity.type
_entity.pdbx_description
1 polymer ?
#
loop_
_entity_poly.entity_id
_entity_poly.type
_entity_poly.pdbx_seq_one_letter_code
_entity_poly.pdbx_strand_id
1 'polypeptide(L)'
;MPLDLSPFDRAVSQLETFYDLSLQPQDQPVMSEALRMAAIQAFEYTYELSVKMLRRFLEMTEPNPAALDDATFQSLIRLGSERGLLKSDLPVWMDFRRQRGTTSHAYDAAKAAQVHAAIPAFLADARFLLDELHRRSEGL
;
A
#
# COMPACT_ATOMS: atom_id res chain seq x y z
N MET A 1 17.40 15.68 -3.70
CA MET A 1 17.78 14.40 -3.06
C MET A 1 16.95 13.33 -3.73
N PRO A 2 17.54 12.23 -4.23
CA PRO A 2 16.78 11.19 -4.91
C PRO A 2 15.73 10.58 -3.97
N LEU A 3 14.61 10.16 -4.54
CA LEU A 3 13.56 9.48 -3.80
C LEU A 3 14.07 8.10 -3.35
N ASP A 4 14.34 7.93 -2.05
CA ASP A 4 14.72 6.63 -1.50
C ASP A 4 13.48 5.72 -1.40
N LEU A 5 13.41 4.75 -2.31
CA LEU A 5 12.33 3.76 -2.40
C LEU A 5 12.60 2.50 -1.57
N SER A 6 13.80 2.34 -0.99
CA SER A 6 14.18 1.12 -0.29
C SER A 6 13.27 0.72 0.87
N PRO A 7 12.62 1.63 1.64
CA PRO A 7 11.64 1.25 2.63
C PRO A 7 10.35 0.70 2.00
N PHE A 8 9.95 1.22 0.85
CA PHE A 8 8.75 0.77 0.14
C PHE A 8 8.97 -0.57 -0.55
N ASP A 9 10.14 -0.79 -1.16
CA ASP A 9 10.56 -2.11 -1.66
C ASP A 9 10.43 -3.21 -0.60
N ARG A 10 11.03 -2.95 0.57
CA ARG A 10 11.01 -3.86 1.70
C ARG A 10 9.59 -4.12 2.19
N ALA A 11 8.75 -3.09 2.25
CA ALA A 11 7.37 -3.21 2.71
C ALA A 11 6.52 -4.09 1.77
N VAL A 12 6.60 -3.83 0.45
CA VAL A 12 5.90 -4.64 -0.56
C VAL A 12 6.35 -6.10 -0.51
N SER A 13 7.66 -6.34 -0.38
CA SER A 13 8.24 -7.69 -0.30
C SER A 13 7.78 -8.44 0.96
N GLN A 14 7.72 -7.76 2.10
CA GLN A 14 7.22 -8.34 3.35
C GLN A 14 5.73 -8.64 3.30
N LEU A 15 4.92 -7.75 2.70
CA LEU A 15 3.49 -7.98 2.50
C LEU A 15 3.24 -9.23 1.66
N GLU A 16 3.92 -9.36 0.52
CA GLU A 16 3.84 -10.55 -0.34
C GLU A 16 4.22 -11.81 0.43
N THR A 17 5.38 -11.79 1.10
CA THR A 17 5.88 -12.93 1.89
C THR A 17 4.90 -13.36 2.97
N PHE A 18 4.44 -12.44 3.81
CA PHE A 18 3.53 -12.78 4.91
C PHE A 18 2.15 -13.19 4.42
N TYR A 19 1.66 -12.57 3.34
CA TYR A 19 0.41 -12.99 2.72
C TYR A 19 0.52 -14.43 2.22
N ASP A 20 1.56 -14.77 1.44
CA ASP A 20 1.74 -16.13 0.91
C ASP A 20 1.89 -17.17 2.02
N LEU A 21 2.68 -16.88 3.05
CA LEU A 21 2.83 -17.77 4.21
C LEU A 21 1.51 -17.96 4.96
N SER A 22 0.68 -16.92 5.06
CA SER A 22 -0.62 -17.01 5.74
C SER A 22 -1.64 -17.89 5.02
N LEU A 23 -1.42 -18.19 3.72
CA LEU A 23 -2.24 -19.12 2.95
C LEU A 23 -1.80 -20.58 3.13
N GLN A 24 -0.60 -20.81 3.66
CA GLN A 24 -0.08 -22.17 3.83
C GLN A 24 -0.69 -22.85 5.06
N PRO A 25 -0.94 -24.18 5.00
CA PRO A 25 -1.37 -24.94 6.15
C PRO A 25 -0.34 -24.84 7.28
N GLN A 26 -0.81 -24.69 8.51
CA GLN A 26 0.03 -24.66 9.69
C GLN A 26 -0.39 -25.77 10.65
N ASP A 27 0.58 -26.47 11.22
CA ASP A 27 0.32 -27.55 12.19
C ASP A 27 -0.28 -27.01 13.50
N GLN A 28 0.03 -25.76 13.83
CA GLN A 28 -0.45 -25.09 15.04
C GLN A 28 -1.42 -23.95 14.67
N PRO A 29 -2.66 -23.93 15.19
CA PRO A 29 -3.63 -22.87 14.91
C PRO A 29 -3.11 -21.46 15.23
N VAL A 30 -2.33 -21.32 16.31
CA VAL A 30 -1.73 -20.03 16.70
C VAL A 30 -0.76 -19.48 15.65
N MET A 31 -0.09 -20.35 14.89
CA MET A 31 0.82 -19.92 13.83
C MET A 31 0.05 -19.38 12.63
N SER A 32 -1.06 -20.01 12.26
CA SER A 32 -1.94 -19.50 11.19
C SER A 32 -2.48 -18.11 11.54
N GLU A 33 -2.89 -17.91 12.79
CA GLU A 33 -3.35 -16.60 13.27
C GLU A 33 -2.20 -15.57 13.26
N ALA A 34 -1.02 -15.93 13.77
CA ALA A 34 0.13 -15.04 13.79
C ALA A 34 0.55 -14.59 12.38
N LEU A 35 0.55 -15.49 11.40
CA LEU A 35 0.89 -15.16 10.00
C LEU A 35 -0.18 -14.26 9.36
N ARG A 36 -1.47 -14.50 9.63
CA ARG A 36 -2.54 -13.59 9.17
C ARG A 36 -2.36 -12.19 9.75
N MET A 37 -2.05 -12.09 11.04
CA MET A 37 -1.80 -10.82 11.71
C MET A 37 -0.54 -10.12 11.16
N ALA A 38 0.52 -10.87 10.86
CA ALA A 38 1.71 -10.34 10.20
C ALA A 38 1.40 -9.76 8.81
N ALA A 39 0.57 -10.45 8.01
CA ALA A 39 0.12 -9.95 6.70
C ALA A 39 -0.73 -8.68 6.82
N ILE A 40 -1.64 -8.62 7.82
CA ILE A 40 -2.47 -7.43 8.08
C ILE A 40 -1.60 -6.24 8.52
N GLN A 41 -0.64 -6.46 9.40
CA GLN A 41 0.30 -5.42 9.81
C GLN A 41 1.12 -4.93 8.61
N ALA A 42 1.51 -5.85 7.74
CA ALA A 42 2.23 -5.53 6.52
C ALA A 42 1.42 -4.71 5.53
N PHE A 43 0.13 -5.03 5.40
CA PHE A 43 -0.79 -4.22 4.62
C PHE A 43 -0.85 -2.79 5.16
N GLU A 44 -0.94 -2.59 6.47
CA GLU A 44 -1.04 -1.27 7.07
C GLU A 44 0.18 -0.39 6.75
N TYR A 45 1.40 -0.84 7.05
CA TYR A 45 2.58 -0.02 6.79
C TYR A 45 2.85 0.14 5.29
N THR A 46 2.49 -0.84 4.46
CA THR A 46 2.70 -0.77 3.01
C THR A 46 1.74 0.25 2.39
N TYR A 47 0.49 0.31 2.88
CA TYR A 47 -0.47 1.34 2.49
C TYR A 47 0.05 2.75 2.82
N GLU A 48 0.53 2.96 4.04
CA GLU A 48 1.07 4.27 4.45
C GLU A 48 2.28 4.68 3.62
N LEU A 49 3.18 3.74 3.34
CA LEU A 49 4.33 3.98 2.48
C LEU A 49 3.92 4.27 1.04
N SER A 50 2.91 3.57 0.50
CA SER A 50 2.41 3.82 -0.86
C SER A 50 1.92 5.26 -1.01
N VAL A 51 1.06 5.73 -0.11
CA VAL A 51 0.53 7.10 -0.14
C VAL A 51 1.66 8.13 0.05
N LYS A 52 2.59 7.85 0.96
CA LYS A 52 3.73 8.73 1.23
C LYS A 52 4.67 8.83 0.03
N MET A 53 4.98 7.72 -0.64
CA MET A 53 5.88 7.72 -1.80
C MET A 53 5.22 8.36 -3.02
N LEU A 54 3.93 8.09 -3.26
CA LEU A 54 3.15 8.77 -4.28
C LEU A 54 3.21 10.29 -4.11
N ARG A 55 2.93 10.77 -2.89
CA ARG A 55 2.99 12.20 -2.56
C ARG A 55 4.37 12.79 -2.84
N ARG A 56 5.44 12.18 -2.30
CA ARG A 56 6.80 12.68 -2.48
C ARG A 56 7.21 12.74 -3.94
N PHE A 57 6.85 11.73 -4.72
CA PHE A 57 7.14 11.71 -6.15
C PHE A 57 6.41 12.84 -6.89
N LEU A 58 5.12 13.05 -6.60
CA LEU A 58 4.35 14.16 -7.18
C LEU A 58 4.91 15.52 -6.75
N GLU A 59 5.30 15.70 -5.48
CA GLU A 59 5.97 16.92 -5.00
C GLU A 59 7.29 17.21 -5.73
N MET A 60 8.02 16.18 -6.15
CA MET A 60 9.28 16.34 -6.89
C MET A 60 9.08 16.62 -8.39
N THR A 61 7.96 16.20 -8.98
CA THR A 61 7.77 16.19 -10.43
C THR A 61 6.70 17.15 -10.95
N GLU A 62 5.79 17.60 -10.08
CA GLU A 62 4.74 18.53 -10.48
C GLU A 62 5.27 19.96 -10.67
N PRO A 63 4.78 20.71 -11.68
CA PRO A 63 5.21 22.09 -11.93
C PRO A 63 4.90 23.05 -10.77
N ASN A 64 3.89 22.74 -9.95
CA ASN A 64 3.53 23.51 -8.77
C ASN A 64 3.42 22.60 -7.53
N PRO A 65 4.55 22.26 -6.89
CA PRO A 65 4.57 21.38 -5.72
C PRO A 65 3.75 21.91 -4.53
N ALA A 66 3.67 23.24 -4.36
CA ALA A 66 2.93 23.87 -3.27
C ALA A 66 1.41 23.57 -3.32
N ALA A 67 0.88 23.19 -4.48
CA ALA A 67 -0.52 22.75 -4.59
C ALA A 67 -0.77 21.39 -3.91
N LEU A 68 0.29 20.62 -3.59
CA LEU A 68 0.18 19.33 -2.93
C LEU A 68 0.20 19.42 -1.41
N ASP A 69 0.71 20.53 -0.83
CA ASP A 69 0.79 20.72 0.63
C ASP A 69 -0.59 20.56 1.29
N ASP A 70 -1.63 21.13 0.67
CA ASP A 70 -3.02 21.06 1.14
C ASP A 70 -3.86 20.00 0.40
N ALA A 71 -3.23 19.15 -0.43
CA ALA A 71 -3.98 18.18 -1.23
C ALA A 71 -4.62 17.10 -0.35
N THR A 72 -5.95 16.99 -0.48
CA THR A 72 -6.70 15.88 0.11
C THR A 72 -6.23 14.54 -0.44
N PHE A 73 -6.46 13.46 0.31
CA PHE A 73 -6.21 12.09 -0.18
C PHE A 73 -6.87 11.83 -1.54
N GLN A 74 -8.12 12.27 -1.72
CA GLN A 74 -8.85 12.07 -2.97
C GLN A 74 -8.18 12.81 -4.14
N SER A 75 -7.72 14.04 -3.92
CA SER A 75 -6.97 14.81 -4.93
C SER A 75 -5.64 14.14 -5.26
N LEU A 76 -4.91 13.68 -4.26
CA LEU A 76 -3.64 12.98 -4.43
C LEU A 76 -3.79 11.70 -5.27
N ILE A 77 -4.79 10.87 -4.95
CA ILE A 77 -5.05 9.62 -5.69
C ILE A 77 -5.50 9.89 -7.12
N ARG A 78 -6.40 10.87 -7.34
CA ARG A 78 -6.81 11.25 -8.69
C ARG A 78 -5.64 11.70 -9.54
N LEU A 79 -4.81 12.59 -9.00
CA LEU A 79 -3.61 13.05 -9.69
C LEU A 79 -2.65 11.88 -9.96
N GLY A 80 -2.43 10.98 -8.98
CA GLY A 80 -1.63 9.78 -9.18
C GLY A 80 -2.12 8.89 -10.32
N SER A 81 -3.45 8.65 -10.41
CA SER A 81 -4.06 7.91 -11.52
C SER A 81 -3.91 8.65 -12.85
N GLU A 82 -4.16 9.96 -12.88
CA GLU A 82 -3.98 10.81 -14.08
C GLU A 82 -2.54 10.81 -14.61
N ARG A 83 -1.55 10.69 -13.72
CA ARG A 83 -0.12 10.55 -14.07
C ARG A 83 0.28 9.11 -14.42
N GLY A 84 -0.65 8.16 -14.37
CA GLY A 84 -0.40 6.74 -14.62
C GLY A 84 0.52 6.09 -13.57
N LEU A 85 0.54 6.60 -12.34
CA LEU A 85 1.31 6.06 -11.22
C LEU A 85 0.53 4.98 -10.46
N LEU A 86 -0.80 4.95 -10.60
CA LEU A 86 -1.68 4.01 -9.92
C LEU A 86 -2.36 3.09 -10.93
N LYS A 87 -2.54 1.83 -10.55
CA LYS A 87 -3.22 0.83 -11.36
C LYS A 87 -4.73 1.01 -11.33
N SER A 88 -5.25 1.31 -10.14
CA SER A 88 -6.68 1.45 -9.88
C SER A 88 -7.07 2.88 -9.51
N ASP A 89 -8.32 3.24 -9.79
CA ASP A 89 -8.85 4.57 -9.52
C ASP A 89 -9.29 4.80 -8.07
N LEU A 90 -9.68 6.04 -7.79
CA LEU A 90 -10.11 6.52 -6.47
C LEU A 90 -11.08 5.58 -5.72
N PRO A 91 -12.13 4.99 -6.32
CA PRO A 91 -13.04 4.12 -5.58
C PRO A 91 -12.33 2.92 -4.92
N VAL A 92 -11.36 2.33 -5.61
CA VAL A 92 -10.58 1.19 -5.11
C VAL A 92 -9.64 1.64 -3.99
N TRP A 93 -8.96 2.76 -4.16
CA TRP A 93 -8.10 3.33 -3.13
C TRP A 93 -8.85 3.82 -1.88
N MET A 94 -10.10 4.26 -2.04
CA MET A 94 -11.00 4.54 -0.92
C MET A 94 -11.38 3.26 -0.16
N ASP A 95 -11.53 2.13 -0.85
CA ASP A 95 -11.72 0.83 -0.21
C ASP A 95 -10.48 0.45 0.61
N PHE A 96 -9.28 0.53 0.02
CA PHE A 96 -8.02 0.26 0.73
C PHE A 96 -7.87 1.14 1.98
N ARG A 97 -8.22 2.43 1.88
CA ARG A 97 -8.21 3.34 3.04
C ARG A 97 -9.19 2.89 4.12
N ARG A 98 -10.38 2.41 3.75
CA ARG A 98 -11.36 1.84 4.70
C ARG A 98 -10.83 0.56 5.36
N GLN A 99 -10.21 -0.34 4.60
CA GLN A 99 -9.59 -1.55 5.14
C GLN A 99 -8.45 -1.21 6.09
N ARG A 100 -7.61 -0.22 5.75
CA ARG A 100 -6.57 0.29 6.65
C ARG A 100 -7.16 0.86 7.94
N GLY A 101 -8.29 1.55 7.88
CA GLY A 101 -9.00 1.99 9.09
C GLY A 101 -9.56 0.84 9.93
N THR A 102 -9.70 -0.35 9.33
CA THR A 102 -10.24 -1.55 10.00
C THR A 102 -9.13 -2.36 10.70
N THR A 103 -7.84 -2.16 10.38
CA THR A 103 -6.72 -2.92 10.95
C THR A 103 -6.62 -2.80 12.47
N SER A 104 -6.99 -1.66 13.03
CA SER A 104 -7.04 -1.44 14.49
C SER A 104 -8.02 -2.38 15.22
N HIS A 105 -8.93 -3.01 14.48
CA HIS A 105 -9.90 -3.99 14.96
C HIS A 105 -9.58 -5.42 14.54
N ALA A 106 -8.37 -5.70 14.04
CA ALA A 106 -7.97 -7.04 13.58
C ALA A 106 -7.89 -8.10 14.70
N TYR A 107 -8.10 -7.74 15.97
CA TYR A 107 -8.36 -8.72 17.03
C TYR A 107 -9.73 -9.42 16.88
N ASP A 108 -10.66 -8.83 16.13
CA ASP A 108 -11.91 -9.47 15.73
C ASP A 108 -11.67 -10.33 14.47
N ALA A 109 -11.98 -11.62 14.56
CA ALA A 109 -11.69 -12.58 13.50
C ALA A 109 -12.39 -12.26 12.17
N ALA A 110 -13.61 -11.70 12.21
CA ALA A 110 -14.33 -11.33 11.00
C ALA A 110 -13.70 -10.09 10.35
N LYS A 111 -13.25 -9.12 11.14
CA LYS A 111 -12.50 -7.95 10.66
C LYS A 111 -11.12 -8.32 10.12
N ALA A 112 -10.40 -9.23 10.79
CA ALA A 112 -9.13 -9.75 10.29
C ALA A 112 -9.30 -10.43 8.92
N ALA A 113 -10.30 -11.31 8.79
CA ALA A 113 -10.62 -11.97 7.52
C ALA A 113 -10.99 -10.96 6.42
N GLN A 114 -11.77 -9.93 6.77
CA GLN A 114 -12.17 -8.86 5.84
C GLN A 114 -10.94 -8.12 5.28
N VAL A 115 -10.01 -7.70 6.15
CA VAL A 115 -8.79 -6.97 5.72
C VAL A 115 -7.86 -7.90 4.94
N HIS A 116 -7.66 -9.12 5.42
CA HIS A 116 -6.80 -10.12 4.77
C HIS A 116 -7.26 -10.42 3.32
N ALA A 117 -8.57 -10.50 3.09
CA ALA A 117 -9.14 -10.70 1.76
C ALA A 117 -8.88 -9.53 0.79
N ALA A 118 -8.61 -8.32 1.29
CA ALA A 118 -8.30 -7.16 0.45
C ALA A 118 -6.82 -7.09 0.04
N ILE A 119 -5.94 -7.84 0.69
CA ILE A 119 -4.48 -7.79 0.48
C ILE A 119 -4.09 -8.05 -0.98
N PRO A 120 -4.60 -9.06 -1.70
CA PRO A 120 -4.20 -9.32 -3.09
C PRO A 120 -4.41 -8.14 -4.03
N ALA A 121 -5.58 -7.49 -3.91
CA ALA A 121 -5.91 -6.34 -4.75
C ALA A 121 -5.01 -5.15 -4.43
N PHE A 122 -4.78 -4.88 -3.13
CA PHE A 122 -3.87 -3.82 -2.72
C PHE A 122 -2.42 -4.09 -3.10
N LEU A 123 -1.94 -5.33 -2.94
CA LEU A 123 -0.57 -5.72 -3.30
C LEU A 123 -0.30 -5.50 -4.79
N ALA A 124 -1.27 -5.76 -5.66
CA ALA A 124 -1.16 -5.48 -7.09
C ALA A 124 -1.01 -3.98 -7.39
N ASP A 125 -1.79 -3.13 -6.72
CA ASP A 125 -1.69 -1.66 -6.84
C ASP A 125 -0.36 -1.12 -6.26
N ALA A 126 0.07 -1.65 -5.10
CA ALA A 126 1.31 -1.24 -4.46
C ALA A 126 2.55 -1.61 -5.30
N ARG A 127 2.57 -2.81 -5.89
CA ARG A 127 3.62 -3.24 -6.83
C ARG A 127 3.65 -2.36 -8.07
N PHE A 128 2.48 -2.08 -8.66
CA PHE A 128 2.40 -1.20 -9.82
C PHE A 128 2.96 0.19 -9.52
N LEU A 129 2.56 0.79 -8.39
CA LEU A 129 3.11 2.07 -7.97
C LEU A 129 4.63 1.99 -7.79
N LEU A 130 5.14 0.99 -7.08
CA LEU A 130 6.57 0.82 -6.86
C LEU A 130 7.35 0.72 -8.18
N ASP A 131 6.87 -0.06 -9.13
CA ASP A 131 7.48 -0.22 -10.46
C ASP A 131 7.48 1.10 -11.26
N GLU A 132 6.37 1.85 -11.22
CA GLU A 132 6.28 3.18 -11.85
C GLU A 132 7.27 4.17 -11.23
N LEU A 133 7.40 4.16 -9.90
CA LEU A 133 8.29 5.05 -9.18
C LEU A 133 9.76 4.75 -9.49
N HIS A 134 10.17 3.47 -9.51
CA HIS A 134 11.54 3.10 -9.91
C HIS A 134 11.84 3.56 -11.33
N ARG A 135 10.98 3.20 -12.29
CA ARG A 135 11.19 3.51 -13.72
C ARG A 135 11.33 5.00 -13.99
N ARG A 136 10.58 5.83 -13.25
CA ARG A 136 10.58 7.29 -13.44
C ARG A 136 11.64 8.00 -12.60
N SER A 137 12.10 7.39 -11.51
CA SER A 137 13.14 7.95 -10.65
C SER A 137 14.55 7.68 -11.17
N GLU A 138 14.76 6.70 -12.05
CA GLU A 138 16.03 6.44 -12.72
C GLU A 138 16.52 7.61 -13.61
N GLY A 139 15.65 8.56 -13.95
CA GLY A 139 15.96 9.73 -14.78
C GLY A 139 15.86 11.09 -14.08
N LEU A 140 15.65 11.12 -12.75
CA LEU A 140 15.54 12.34 -11.92
C LEU A 140 16.86 12.66 -11.21
#